data_AF-A0AAU5EXZ3-F1
#
_entry.id   AF-A0AAU5EXZ3-F1
#
_cell.length_a   1.000
_cell.length_b   1.000
_cell.length_c   1.000
_cell.angle_alpha   90.00
_cell.angle_beta   90.00
_cell.angle_gamma   90.00
#
_symmetry.space_group_name_H-M   'P 1'
#
loop_
_entity.id
_entity.type
_entity.pdbx_description
1 polymer ?
#
loop_
_entity_poly.entity_id
_entity_poly.type
_entity_poly.pdbx_seq_one_letter_code
_entity_poly.pdbx_strand_id
1 'polypeptide(L)'
;MQRFAAELRRLRIAAGDPQLKTIAARAQCSQATVSETLNGRRLPSETVTRRLVTALGGDWARWKELWREVRTELDELKHPAPQTPQTLQADMVCYPDPPAFYRAAADRVRAARHEIRLTYVRLHPPGQWVDSEVTAYYETLLQWARETSESASVRRIIGVPERDGVPPPAYLAWLQEHQEEVRDLYTYEARVMSWNSSCAWHNTALIDDSVTFLSFSGAGRQQLTGFSVEGPVFLAYFASIFDRAWGALRTLDEYVARQSR
;
A
#
# COMPACT_ATOMS: atom_id res chain seq x y z
N MET A 1 12.03 7.25 13.65
CA MET A 1 12.40 5.81 13.82
C MET A 1 13.00 5.44 15.16
N GLN A 2 14.01 6.17 15.67
CA GLN A 2 14.73 5.77 16.89
C GLN A 2 13.83 5.66 18.14
N ARG A 3 12.84 6.53 18.26
CA ARG A 3 11.79 6.48 19.30
C ARG A 3 11.04 5.14 19.30
N PHE A 4 10.58 4.68 18.12
CA PHE A 4 9.89 3.39 17.98
C PHE A 4 10.77 2.22 18.44
N ALA A 5 12.02 2.19 17.98
CA ALA A 5 12.96 1.13 18.34
C ALA A 5 13.28 1.11 19.85
N ALA A 6 13.37 2.28 20.48
CA ALA A 6 13.58 2.39 21.92
C ALA A 6 12.42 1.80 22.72
N GLU A 7 11.17 2.12 22.37
CA GLU A 7 10.00 1.49 23.00
C GLU A 7 9.99 -0.02 22.77
N LEU A 8 10.38 -0.49 21.58
CA LEU A 8 10.31 -1.92 21.25
C LEU A 8 11.34 -2.72 22.06
N ARG A 9 12.52 -2.13 22.28
CA ARG A 9 13.52 -2.70 23.20
C ARG A 9 13.01 -2.76 24.64
N ARG A 10 12.28 -1.73 25.12
CA ARG A 10 11.66 -1.77 26.46
C ARG A 10 10.61 -2.87 26.55
N LEU A 11 9.75 -3.02 25.54
CA LEU A 11 8.76 -4.08 25.49
C LEU A 11 9.42 -5.46 25.48
N ARG A 12 10.52 -5.63 24.74
CA ARG A 12 11.30 -6.87 24.74
C ARG A 12 11.86 -7.21 26.12
N ILE A 13 12.41 -6.24 26.84
CA ILE A 13 12.90 -6.44 28.21
C ILE A 13 11.76 -6.84 29.15
N ALA A 14 10.62 -6.14 29.08
CA ALA A 14 9.43 -6.47 29.88
C ALA A 14 8.88 -7.88 29.59
N ALA A 15 9.05 -8.38 28.37
CA ALA A 15 8.68 -9.74 27.97
C ALA A 15 9.71 -10.83 28.38
N GLY A 16 10.71 -10.49 29.20
CA GLY A 16 11.75 -11.42 29.65
C GLY A 16 12.95 -11.53 28.70
N ASP A 17 13.20 -10.50 27.89
CA ASP A 17 14.28 -10.38 26.91
C ASP A 17 14.47 -11.60 25.98
N PRO A 18 13.40 -12.10 25.32
CA PRO A 18 13.50 -13.27 24.46
C PRO A 18 14.53 -13.08 23.33
N GLN A 19 15.13 -14.20 22.90
CA GLN A 19 16.10 -14.20 21.80
C GLN A 19 15.43 -13.82 20.47
N LEU A 20 16.18 -13.17 19.57
CA LEU A 20 15.65 -12.68 18.28
C LEU A 20 14.98 -13.78 17.46
N LYS A 21 15.55 -15.00 17.44
CA LYS A 21 14.96 -16.16 16.75
C LYS A 21 13.58 -16.55 17.30
N THR A 22 13.37 -16.41 18.61
CA THR A 22 12.11 -16.72 19.28
C THR A 22 11.05 -15.67 18.93
N ILE A 23 11.44 -14.40 18.90
CA ILE A 23 10.56 -13.29 18.48
C ILE A 23 10.16 -13.48 17.01
N ALA A 24 11.14 -13.75 16.15
CA ALA A 24 10.95 -13.98 14.71
C ALA A 24 9.95 -15.12 14.45
N ALA A 25 10.12 -16.27 15.11
CA ALA A 25 9.20 -17.40 14.98
C ALA A 25 7.77 -17.07 15.44
N ARG A 26 7.61 -16.37 16.58
CA ARG A 26 6.29 -15.97 17.10
C ARG A 26 5.60 -14.93 16.24
N ALA A 27 6.36 -13.98 15.69
CA ALA A 27 5.85 -12.91 14.84
C ALA A 27 5.73 -13.30 13.36
N GLN A 28 6.19 -14.51 12.99
CA GLN A 28 6.23 -15.03 11.62
C GLN A 28 6.96 -14.07 10.66
N CYS A 29 8.16 -13.62 11.07
CA CYS A 29 9.03 -12.79 10.25
C CYS A 29 10.49 -13.26 10.38
N SER A 30 11.41 -12.71 9.57
CA SER A 30 12.83 -13.03 9.66
C SER A 30 13.51 -12.47 10.91
N GLN A 31 14.57 -13.14 11.37
CA GLN A 31 15.43 -12.64 12.45
C GLN A 31 16.11 -11.31 12.08
N ALA A 32 16.42 -11.12 10.79
CA ALA A 32 16.95 -9.87 10.25
C ALA A 32 15.96 -8.72 10.46
N THR A 33 14.67 -8.91 10.10
CA THR A 33 13.61 -7.92 10.35
C THR A 33 13.50 -7.55 11.83
N VAL A 34 13.56 -8.52 12.75
CA VAL A 34 13.55 -8.24 14.20
C VAL A 34 14.76 -7.38 14.60
N SER A 35 15.96 -7.76 14.15
CA SER A 35 17.20 -7.05 14.46
C SER A 35 17.18 -5.62 13.93
N GLU A 36 16.81 -5.40 12.68
CA GLU A 36 16.75 -4.08 12.06
C GLU A 36 15.73 -3.18 12.74
N THR A 37 14.58 -3.72 13.13
CA THR A 37 13.53 -2.97 13.83
C THR A 37 13.98 -2.56 15.23
N LEU A 38 14.55 -3.50 16.00
CA LEU A 38 15.10 -3.23 17.33
C LEU A 38 16.27 -2.25 17.30
N ASN A 39 17.02 -2.19 16.20
CA ASN A 39 18.13 -1.24 16.01
C ASN A 39 17.68 0.09 15.38
N GLY A 40 16.39 0.26 15.07
CA GLY A 40 15.86 1.47 14.44
C GLY A 40 16.38 1.72 13.02
N ARG A 41 16.81 0.66 12.33
CA ARG A 41 17.25 0.70 10.92
C ARG A 41 16.10 0.51 9.95
N ARG A 42 14.99 -0.09 10.41
CA ARG A 42 13.80 -0.33 9.59
C ARG A 42 12.52 -0.19 10.40
N LEU A 43 11.47 0.31 9.76
CA LEU A 43 10.09 0.25 10.25
C LEU A 43 9.33 -0.75 9.36
N PRO A 44 8.99 -1.96 9.84
CA PRO A 44 8.21 -2.93 9.08
C PRO A 44 6.79 -2.45 8.76
N SER A 45 6.08 -3.20 7.90
CA SER A 45 4.65 -2.99 7.63
C SER A 45 3.82 -3.00 8.92
N GLU A 46 2.61 -2.45 8.89
CA GLU A 46 1.73 -2.39 10.07
C GLU A 46 1.44 -3.82 10.57
N THR A 47 1.17 -4.73 9.64
CA THR A 47 0.91 -6.15 9.92
C THR A 47 2.08 -6.82 10.65
N VAL A 48 3.30 -6.68 10.14
CA VAL A 48 4.49 -7.27 10.78
C VAL A 48 4.76 -6.61 12.14
N THR A 49 4.59 -5.29 12.22
CA THR A 49 4.76 -4.55 13.47
C THR A 49 3.77 -5.00 14.54
N ARG A 50 2.49 -5.14 14.19
CA ARG A 50 1.43 -5.65 15.08
C ARG A 50 1.79 -7.03 15.62
N ARG A 51 2.30 -7.94 14.77
CA ARG A 51 2.74 -9.27 15.19
C ARG A 51 3.95 -9.22 16.11
N LEU A 52 4.95 -8.38 15.83
CA LEU A 52 6.10 -8.18 16.70
C LEU A 52 5.69 -7.69 18.10
N VAL A 53 4.81 -6.69 18.16
CA VAL A 53 4.28 -6.15 19.43
C VAL A 53 3.51 -7.24 20.18
N THR A 54 2.64 -7.97 19.49
CA THR A 54 1.83 -9.05 20.09
C THR A 54 2.69 -10.22 20.58
N ALA A 55 3.74 -10.61 19.83
CA ALA A 55 4.68 -11.66 20.20
C ALA A 55 5.49 -11.35 21.46
N LEU A 56 5.62 -10.06 21.81
CA LEU A 56 6.22 -9.56 23.03
C LEU A 56 5.17 -9.21 24.11
N GLY A 57 3.90 -9.56 23.91
CA GLY A 57 2.82 -9.31 24.88
C GLY A 57 2.35 -7.86 24.96
N GLY A 58 2.69 -7.02 23.98
CA GLY A 58 2.24 -5.63 23.90
C GLY A 58 0.82 -5.50 23.33
N ASP A 59 0.14 -4.43 23.74
CA ASP A 59 -1.16 -4.04 23.21
C ASP A 59 -1.01 -3.20 21.93
N TRP A 60 -1.41 -3.75 20.78
CA TRP A 60 -1.33 -3.04 19.50
C TRP A 60 -2.07 -1.69 19.51
N ALA A 61 -3.19 -1.57 20.24
CA ALA A 61 -3.97 -0.33 20.24
C ALA A 61 -3.13 0.88 20.73
N ARG A 62 -2.22 0.66 21.68
CA ARG A 62 -1.30 1.69 22.19
C ARG A 62 -0.14 1.99 21.25
N TRP A 63 0.23 1.01 20.42
CA TRP A 63 1.37 1.09 19.49
C TRP A 63 1.00 1.65 18.13
N LYS A 64 -0.26 1.49 17.72
CA LYS A 64 -0.77 1.88 16.40
C LYS A 64 -0.47 3.35 16.09
N GLU A 65 -0.70 4.24 17.04
CA GLU A 65 -0.49 5.67 16.82
C GLU A 65 1.00 6.02 16.71
N LEU A 66 1.85 5.46 17.58
CA LEU A 66 3.31 5.62 17.47
C LEU A 66 3.85 5.09 16.12
N TRP A 67 3.35 3.95 15.65
CA TRP A 67 3.74 3.41 14.35
C TRP A 67 3.31 4.34 13.21
N ARG A 68 2.08 4.85 13.26
CA ARG A 68 1.54 5.78 12.27
C ARG A 68 2.34 7.07 12.21
N GLU A 69 2.60 7.71 13.35
CA GLU A 69 3.43 8.92 13.44
C GLU A 69 4.81 8.71 12.78
N VAL A 70 5.52 7.65 13.19
CA VAL A 70 6.86 7.37 12.66
C VAL A 70 6.84 7.01 11.18
N ARG A 71 5.77 6.35 10.70
CA ARG A 71 5.57 6.09 9.27
C ARG A 71 5.40 7.39 8.49
N THR A 72 4.54 8.29 8.97
CA THR A 72 4.31 9.60 8.35
C THR A 72 5.59 10.42 8.28
N GLU A 73 6.36 10.52 9.37
CA GLU A 73 7.67 11.19 9.38
C GLU A 73 8.62 10.62 8.33
N LEU A 74 8.66 9.29 8.16
CA LEU A 74 9.52 8.64 7.17
C LEU A 74 9.09 8.92 5.73
N ASP A 75 7.79 8.90 5.47
CA ASP A 75 7.23 9.17 4.15
C ASP A 75 7.46 10.64 3.75
N GLU A 76 7.41 11.58 4.71
CA GLU A 76 7.76 13.01 4.50
C GLU A 76 9.25 13.21 4.18
N LEU A 77 10.15 12.48 4.85
CA LEU A 77 11.59 12.56 4.60
C LEU A 77 12.01 12.03 3.22
N LYS A 78 11.24 11.10 2.63
CA LYS A 78 11.51 10.57 1.28
C LYS A 78 11.26 11.58 0.17
N HIS A 79 10.38 12.56 0.40
CA HIS A 79 9.86 13.43 -0.63
C HIS A 79 9.94 14.90 -0.20
N PRO A 80 11.15 15.49 -0.07
CA PRO A 80 11.28 16.88 0.29
C PRO A 80 10.65 17.77 -0.79
N ALA A 81 9.83 18.73 -0.36
CA ALA A 81 9.28 19.71 -1.28
C ALA A 81 10.41 20.56 -1.90
N PRO A 82 10.35 20.89 -3.20
CA PRO A 82 11.31 21.79 -3.81
C PRO A 82 11.27 23.16 -3.13
N GLN A 83 12.44 23.66 -2.72
CA GLN A 83 12.56 24.93 -1.97
C GLN A 83 12.56 26.17 -2.88
N THR A 84 12.87 25.98 -4.16
CA THR A 84 12.90 27.03 -5.18
C THR A 84 12.19 26.55 -6.45
N PRO A 85 11.63 27.46 -7.27
CA PRO A 85 11.08 27.10 -8.57
C PRO A 85 12.13 26.41 -9.45
N GLN A 86 11.75 25.27 -10.03
CA GLN A 86 12.61 24.48 -10.91
C GLN A 86 11.79 24.04 -12.13
N THR A 87 12.39 24.17 -13.32
CA THR A 87 11.84 23.59 -14.54
C THR A 87 12.40 22.18 -14.68
N LEU A 88 11.51 21.19 -14.73
CA LEU A 88 11.87 19.79 -14.90
C LEU A 88 11.30 19.27 -16.21
N GLN A 89 12.09 18.51 -16.96
CA GLN A 89 11.61 17.67 -18.04
C GLN A 89 11.44 16.25 -17.50
N ALA A 90 10.32 15.61 -17.83
CA ALA A 90 10.04 14.24 -17.45
C ALA A 90 9.58 13.47 -18.69
N ASP A 91 10.06 12.24 -18.83
CA ASP A 91 9.67 11.37 -19.93
C ASP A 91 8.25 10.87 -19.67
N MET A 92 7.32 11.30 -20.51
CA MET A 92 5.92 10.90 -20.46
C MET A 92 5.60 9.93 -21.61
N VAL A 93 5.02 8.79 -21.27
CA VAL A 93 4.58 7.78 -22.25
C VAL A 93 3.07 7.67 -22.21
N CYS A 94 2.41 8.06 -23.30
CA CYS A 94 0.97 7.85 -23.49
C CYS A 94 0.71 6.48 -24.10
N TYR A 95 -0.31 5.78 -23.58
CA TYR A 95 -0.68 4.47 -24.07
C TYR A 95 -1.94 4.55 -24.94
N PRO A 96 -1.95 3.90 -26.12
CA PRO A 96 -3.05 4.02 -27.08
C PRO A 96 -4.34 3.34 -26.62
N ASP A 97 -4.22 2.33 -25.75
CA ASP A 97 -5.34 1.51 -25.28
C ASP A 97 -5.06 0.94 -23.87
N PRO A 98 -6.10 0.40 -23.19
CA PRO A 98 -5.94 -0.21 -21.87
C PRO A 98 -4.98 -1.40 -21.84
N PRO A 99 -5.00 -2.36 -22.79
CA PRO A 99 -4.03 -3.46 -22.83
C PRO A 99 -2.56 -2.99 -22.83
N ALA A 100 -2.20 -2.02 -23.66
CA ALA A 100 -0.85 -1.46 -23.70
C ALA A 100 -0.45 -0.80 -22.37
N PHE A 101 -1.38 -0.07 -21.74
CA PHE A 101 -1.17 0.54 -20.42
C PHE A 101 -0.88 -0.53 -19.35
N TYR A 102 -1.74 -1.55 -19.24
CA TYR A 102 -1.60 -2.59 -18.21
C TYR A 102 -0.39 -3.50 -18.44
N ARG A 103 -0.02 -3.77 -19.71
CA ARG A 103 1.22 -4.50 -20.02
C ARG A 103 2.45 -3.75 -19.52
N ALA A 104 2.55 -2.45 -19.83
CA ALA A 104 3.66 -1.63 -19.37
C ALA A 104 3.69 -1.48 -17.84
N ALA A 105 2.52 -1.36 -17.20
CA ALA A 105 2.43 -1.36 -15.74
C ALA A 105 2.90 -2.69 -15.13
N ALA A 106 2.52 -3.83 -15.72
CA ALA A 106 2.96 -5.15 -15.28
C ALA A 106 4.48 -5.33 -15.43
N ASP A 107 5.07 -4.86 -16.53
CA ASP A 107 6.53 -4.90 -16.73
C ASP A 107 7.27 -4.08 -15.67
N ARG A 108 6.74 -2.91 -15.30
CA ARG A 108 7.32 -2.08 -14.23
C ARG A 108 7.12 -2.70 -12.85
N VAL A 109 6.00 -3.38 -12.58
CA VAL A 109 5.82 -4.16 -11.35
C VAL A 109 6.86 -5.28 -11.25
N ARG A 110 7.13 -6.03 -12.32
CA ARG A 110 8.17 -7.08 -12.32
C ARG A 110 9.57 -6.53 -12.03
N ALA A 111 9.84 -5.30 -12.46
CA ALA A 111 11.13 -4.65 -12.25
C ALA A 111 11.26 -3.96 -10.87
N ALA A 112 10.16 -3.83 -10.11
CA ALA A 112 10.12 -3.11 -8.85
C ALA A 112 10.96 -3.81 -7.77
N ARG A 113 11.56 -3.02 -6.86
CA ARG A 113 12.50 -3.53 -5.85
C ARG A 113 12.10 -3.25 -4.41
N HIS A 114 11.38 -2.16 -4.17
CA HIS A 114 11.24 -1.60 -2.84
C HIS A 114 9.77 -1.33 -2.51
N GLU A 115 9.05 -0.65 -3.38
CA GLU A 115 7.75 -0.12 -2.98
C GLU A 115 6.79 0.05 -4.15
N ILE A 116 5.54 -0.35 -3.95
CA ILE A 116 4.45 -0.15 -4.90
C ILE A 116 3.28 0.47 -4.14
N ARG A 117 2.88 1.70 -4.50
CA ARG A 117 1.69 2.37 -3.95
C ARG A 117 0.61 2.44 -5.01
N LEU A 118 -0.59 1.96 -4.70
CA LEU A 118 -1.68 1.80 -5.66
C LEU A 118 -2.96 2.45 -5.16
N THR A 119 -3.69 3.13 -6.05
CA THR A 119 -5.07 3.52 -5.78
C THR A 119 -6.03 2.80 -6.72
N TYR A 120 -7.13 2.30 -6.16
CA TYR A 120 -8.23 1.72 -6.91
C TYR A 120 -9.54 2.37 -6.47
N VAL A 121 -9.95 3.41 -7.20
CA VAL A 121 -11.16 4.18 -6.95
C VAL A 121 -12.02 4.13 -8.21
N ARG A 122 -13.03 3.25 -8.17
CA ARG A 122 -13.91 2.94 -9.29
C ARG A 122 -15.31 2.62 -8.78
N LEU A 123 -16.31 2.88 -9.62
CA LEU A 123 -17.72 2.54 -9.35
C LEU A 123 -18.00 1.04 -9.31
N HIS A 124 -17.17 0.24 -9.98
CA HIS A 124 -17.32 -1.20 -10.11
C HIS A 124 -16.06 -1.89 -9.61
N PRO A 125 -16.17 -3.09 -9.02
CA PRO A 125 -15.01 -3.88 -8.61
C PRO A 125 -14.23 -4.42 -9.83
N PRO A 126 -12.98 -4.86 -9.64
CA PRO A 126 -12.22 -5.60 -10.65
C PRO A 126 -12.98 -6.86 -11.09
N GLY A 127 -12.77 -7.31 -12.33
CA GLY A 127 -13.39 -8.54 -12.85
C GLY A 127 -14.70 -8.34 -13.64
N GLN A 128 -15.29 -7.15 -13.65
CA GLN A 128 -16.33 -6.82 -14.65
C GLN A 128 -15.75 -6.66 -16.07
N TRP A 129 -14.43 -6.54 -16.19
CA TRP A 129 -13.73 -6.29 -17.45
C TRP A 129 -13.03 -7.59 -17.86
N VAL A 130 -13.38 -8.11 -19.04
CA VAL A 130 -12.96 -9.43 -19.55
C VAL A 130 -11.55 -9.40 -20.18
N ASP A 131 -10.84 -8.27 -20.08
CA ASP A 131 -9.53 -8.10 -20.74
C ASP A 131 -8.42 -8.84 -19.99
N SER A 132 -7.77 -9.77 -20.68
CA SER A 132 -6.68 -10.61 -20.17
C SER A 132 -5.54 -9.82 -19.52
N GLU A 133 -5.22 -8.64 -20.03
CA GLU A 133 -4.12 -7.80 -19.59
C GLU A 133 -4.37 -7.17 -18.22
N VAL A 134 -5.63 -6.84 -17.91
CA VAL A 134 -6.02 -6.32 -16.60
C VAL A 134 -5.80 -7.41 -15.55
N THR A 135 -6.29 -8.62 -15.82
CA THR A 135 -6.10 -9.80 -14.96
C THR A 135 -4.61 -10.11 -14.79
N ALA A 136 -3.85 -10.16 -15.87
CA ALA A 136 -2.40 -10.41 -15.82
C ALA A 136 -1.64 -9.36 -15.00
N TYR A 137 -2.04 -8.09 -15.03
CA TYR A 137 -1.47 -7.04 -14.17
C TYR A 137 -1.73 -7.32 -12.68
N TYR A 138 -2.97 -7.66 -12.31
CA TYR A 138 -3.32 -7.99 -10.92
C TYR A 138 -2.56 -9.23 -10.43
N GLU A 139 -2.50 -10.29 -11.23
CA GLU A 139 -1.77 -11.51 -10.91
C GLU A 139 -0.27 -11.23 -10.74
N THR A 140 0.33 -10.45 -11.65
CA THR A 140 1.75 -10.05 -11.58
C THR A 140 2.05 -9.30 -10.28
N LEU A 141 1.16 -8.41 -9.85
CA LEU A 141 1.32 -7.68 -8.59
C LEU A 141 1.27 -8.61 -7.37
N LEU A 142 0.31 -9.53 -7.33
CA LEU A 142 0.18 -10.45 -6.20
C LEU A 142 1.31 -11.47 -6.16
N GLN A 143 1.79 -11.93 -7.32
CA GLN A 143 3.00 -12.74 -7.42
C GLN A 143 4.22 -11.97 -6.91
N TRP A 144 4.42 -10.72 -7.32
CA TRP A 144 5.50 -9.88 -6.82
C TRP A 144 5.44 -9.72 -5.30
N ALA A 145 4.24 -9.49 -4.74
CA ALA A 145 4.06 -9.39 -3.29
C ALA A 145 4.43 -10.70 -2.57
N ARG A 146 4.10 -11.87 -3.14
CA ARG A 146 4.43 -13.20 -2.59
C ARG A 146 5.93 -13.49 -2.59
N GLU A 147 6.62 -13.15 -3.67
CA GLU A 147 8.00 -13.56 -3.92
C GLU A 147 9.05 -12.58 -3.38
N THR A 148 8.67 -11.31 -3.16
CA THR A 148 9.63 -10.28 -2.77
C THR A 148 10.01 -10.36 -1.29
N SER A 149 11.23 -9.89 -0.98
CA SER A 149 11.74 -9.70 0.38
C SER A 149 10.74 -8.99 1.29
N GLU A 150 10.75 -9.36 2.58
CA GLU A 150 9.99 -8.68 3.63
C GLU A 150 10.22 -7.16 3.64
N SER A 151 11.39 -6.70 3.17
CA SER A 151 11.75 -5.27 3.10
C SER A 151 10.97 -4.45 2.09
N ALA A 152 10.32 -5.10 1.12
CA ALA A 152 9.50 -4.42 0.13
C ALA A 152 8.05 -4.31 0.59
N SER A 153 7.27 -3.46 -0.08
CA SER A 153 5.85 -3.29 0.25
C SER A 153 4.98 -2.96 -0.94
N VAL A 154 3.76 -3.49 -0.92
CA VAL A 154 2.62 -3.06 -1.72
C VAL A 154 1.61 -2.41 -0.77
N ARG A 155 1.28 -1.14 -1.01
CA ARG A 155 0.24 -0.42 -0.29
C ARG A 155 -0.89 -0.06 -1.26
N ARG A 156 -2.12 -0.50 -1.00
CA ARG A 156 -3.28 -0.20 -1.84
C ARG A 156 -4.36 0.58 -1.09
N ILE A 157 -4.73 1.76 -1.59
CA ILE A 157 -5.95 2.46 -1.18
C ILE A 157 -7.09 2.03 -2.11
N ILE A 158 -8.17 1.54 -1.53
CA ILE A 158 -9.38 1.15 -2.25
C ILE A 158 -10.47 2.17 -1.93
N GLY A 159 -10.92 2.91 -2.95
CA GLY A 159 -12.05 3.83 -2.86
C GLY A 159 -13.34 3.08 -3.12
N VAL A 160 -14.10 2.84 -2.07
CA VAL A 160 -15.33 2.03 -2.12
C VAL A 160 -16.52 2.97 -2.35
N PRO A 161 -17.29 2.78 -3.43
CA PRO A 161 -18.49 3.58 -3.68
C PRO A 161 -19.54 3.24 -2.64
N GLU A 162 -19.82 4.15 -1.70
CA GLU A 162 -20.80 3.92 -0.64
C GLU A 162 -22.04 4.78 -0.84
N ARG A 163 -23.19 4.22 -0.43
CA ARG A 163 -24.43 4.97 -0.23
C ARG A 163 -24.86 4.79 1.22
N ASP A 164 -24.94 5.88 1.96
CA ASP A 164 -25.30 5.89 3.38
C ASP A 164 -24.40 4.96 4.24
N GLY A 165 -23.12 4.86 3.89
CA GLY A 165 -22.13 4.01 4.56
C GLY A 165 -22.15 2.54 4.15
N VAL A 166 -22.99 2.17 3.18
CA VAL A 166 -23.16 0.79 2.69
C VAL A 166 -22.59 0.66 1.28
N PRO A 167 -21.65 -0.28 1.05
CA PRO A 167 -21.15 -0.59 -0.29
C PRO A 167 -22.15 -1.44 -1.10
N PRO A 168 -22.16 -1.37 -2.45
CA PRO A 168 -22.90 -2.29 -3.29
C PRO A 168 -22.53 -3.76 -2.99
N PRO A 169 -23.48 -4.71 -2.98
CA PRO A 169 -23.21 -6.11 -2.63
C PRO A 169 -22.07 -6.75 -3.44
N ALA A 170 -22.02 -6.51 -4.75
CA ALA A 170 -20.97 -7.03 -5.62
C ALA A 170 -19.57 -6.47 -5.26
N TYR A 171 -19.52 -5.21 -4.78
CA TYR A 171 -18.27 -4.59 -4.35
C TYR A 171 -17.83 -5.15 -2.99
N LEU A 172 -18.77 -5.38 -2.07
CA LEU A 172 -18.48 -5.99 -0.78
C LEU A 172 -17.99 -7.43 -0.92
N ALA A 173 -18.59 -8.23 -1.79
CA ALA A 173 -18.14 -9.60 -2.09
C ALA A 173 -16.69 -9.60 -2.59
N TRP A 174 -16.37 -8.72 -3.55
CA TRP A 174 -14.99 -8.58 -4.02
C TRP A 174 -14.01 -8.15 -2.92
N LEU A 175 -14.40 -7.23 -2.01
CA LEU A 175 -13.56 -6.84 -0.89
C LEU A 175 -13.27 -8.01 0.06
N GLN A 176 -14.25 -8.88 0.29
CA GLN A 176 -14.10 -10.08 1.11
C GLN A 176 -13.15 -11.09 0.44
N GLU A 177 -13.35 -11.37 -0.85
CA GLU A 177 -12.46 -12.24 -1.63
C GLU A 177 -11.03 -11.71 -1.66
N HIS A 178 -10.86 -10.42 -1.94
CA HIS A 178 -9.55 -9.76 -1.97
C HIS A 178 -8.88 -9.78 -0.59
N GLN A 179 -9.66 -9.61 0.49
CA GLN A 179 -9.15 -9.72 1.86
C GLN A 179 -8.61 -11.13 2.14
N GLU A 180 -9.34 -12.17 1.74
CA GLU A 180 -8.91 -13.56 1.90
C GLU A 180 -7.64 -13.85 1.08
N GLU A 181 -7.57 -13.38 -0.16
CA GLU A 181 -6.44 -13.59 -1.06
C GLU A 181 -5.13 -12.99 -0.53
N VAL A 182 -5.20 -11.80 0.08
CA VAL A 182 -4.00 -11.08 0.55
C VAL A 182 -3.71 -11.25 2.04
N ARG A 183 -4.54 -11.99 2.78
CA ARG A 183 -4.45 -12.11 4.25
C ARG A 183 -3.07 -12.52 4.75
N ASP A 184 -2.42 -13.44 4.02
CA ASP A 184 -1.13 -14.02 4.40
C ASP A 184 0.07 -13.36 3.67
N LEU A 185 -0.18 -12.30 2.90
CA LEU A 185 0.86 -11.56 2.17
C LEU A 185 1.39 -10.40 3.00
N TYR A 186 2.50 -10.62 3.71
CA TYR A 186 3.06 -9.64 4.66
C TYR A 186 3.60 -8.35 4.05
N THR A 187 3.94 -8.42 2.77
CA THR A 187 4.36 -7.27 1.96
C THR A 187 3.15 -6.49 1.45
N TYR A 188 1.94 -7.02 1.50
CA TYR A 188 0.73 -6.39 0.94
C TYR A 188 -0.16 -5.83 2.04
N GLU A 189 -0.48 -4.54 1.94
CA GLU A 189 -1.42 -3.87 2.82
C GLU A 189 -2.48 -3.16 2.00
N ALA A 190 -3.75 -3.27 2.41
CA ALA A 190 -4.84 -2.51 1.83
C ALA A 190 -5.58 -1.68 2.88
N ARG A 191 -5.96 -0.46 2.48
CA ARG A 191 -6.77 0.45 3.29
C ARG A 191 -7.97 0.95 2.48
N VAL A 192 -9.07 1.20 3.17
CA VAL A 192 -10.36 1.53 2.55
C VAL A 192 -10.73 2.98 2.80
N MET A 193 -11.08 3.67 1.72
CA MET A 193 -11.64 5.01 1.69
C MET A 193 -13.09 4.94 1.22
N SER A 194 -14.02 5.37 2.08
CA SER A 194 -15.41 5.64 1.64
C SER A 194 -15.39 6.73 0.57
N TRP A 195 -16.00 6.45 -0.57
CA TRP A 195 -15.94 7.31 -1.75
C TRP A 195 -17.31 7.43 -2.40
N ASN A 196 -17.55 8.53 -3.11
CA ASN A 196 -18.73 8.71 -3.95
C ASN A 196 -18.32 9.40 -5.26
N SER A 197 -19.10 9.20 -6.32
CA SER A 197 -18.77 9.69 -7.67
C SER A 197 -18.80 11.21 -7.83
N SER A 198 -19.32 11.96 -6.86
CA SER A 198 -19.24 13.43 -6.88
C SER A 198 -17.83 13.94 -6.56
N CYS A 199 -16.98 13.10 -5.97
CA CYS A 199 -15.59 13.41 -5.69
C CYS A 199 -14.68 12.74 -6.72
N ALA A 200 -14.09 13.53 -7.64
CA ALA A 200 -13.15 12.98 -8.61
C ALA A 200 -11.90 12.41 -7.91
N TRP A 201 -11.40 11.28 -8.40
CA TRP A 201 -10.17 10.67 -7.92
C TRP A 201 -9.35 10.13 -9.09
N HIS A 202 -8.02 10.17 -8.95
CA HIS A 202 -7.08 9.65 -9.93
C HIS A 202 -6.57 8.28 -9.50
N ASN A 203 -6.66 7.29 -10.39
CA ASN A 203 -6.01 6.01 -10.14
C ASN A 203 -4.55 6.08 -10.52
N THR A 204 -3.69 5.74 -9.57
CA THR A 204 -2.25 5.84 -9.63
C THR A 204 -1.61 4.50 -9.31
N ALA A 205 -0.52 4.18 -10.00
CA ALA A 205 0.48 3.23 -9.52
C ALA A 205 1.83 3.93 -9.42
N LEU A 206 2.34 4.08 -8.21
CA LEU A 206 3.66 4.65 -7.92
C LEU A 206 4.59 3.48 -7.64
N ILE A 207 5.63 3.33 -8.46
CA ILE A 207 6.54 2.18 -8.41
C ILE A 207 7.94 2.69 -8.11
N ASP A 208 8.49 2.17 -7.02
CA ASP A 208 9.74 2.57 -6.38
C ASP A 208 9.82 4.10 -6.23
N ASP A 209 10.90 4.70 -6.75
CA ASP A 209 11.25 6.09 -6.48
C ASP A 209 11.05 7.02 -7.68
N SER A 210 10.66 6.50 -8.86
CA SER A 210 10.61 7.33 -10.08
C SER A 210 9.42 7.11 -11.01
N VAL A 211 8.70 5.98 -10.98
CA VAL A 211 7.71 5.68 -12.02
C VAL A 211 6.28 5.89 -11.51
N THR A 212 5.54 6.80 -12.16
CA THR A 212 4.13 7.07 -11.88
C THR A 212 3.27 6.70 -13.07
N PHE A 213 2.36 5.74 -12.91
CA PHE A 213 1.27 5.49 -13.83
C PHE A 213 0.01 6.22 -13.38
N LEU A 214 -0.69 6.84 -14.32
CA LEU A 214 -1.96 7.53 -14.13
C LEU A 214 -3.00 6.98 -15.11
N SER A 215 -4.16 6.61 -14.58
CA SER A 215 -5.29 6.16 -15.40
C SER A 215 -6.53 7.00 -15.12
N PHE A 216 -7.21 7.35 -16.21
CA PHE A 216 -8.39 8.20 -16.24
C PHE A 216 -9.51 7.41 -16.89
N SER A 217 -10.64 7.31 -16.19
CA SER A 217 -11.85 6.70 -16.72
C SER A 217 -12.79 7.82 -17.18
N GLY A 218 -13.10 7.85 -18.48
CA GLY A 218 -14.13 8.73 -19.04
C GLY A 218 -15.55 8.27 -18.69
N ALA A 219 -16.56 9.06 -19.08
CA ALA A 219 -17.97 8.74 -18.85
C ALA A 219 -18.47 7.51 -19.64
N GLY A 220 -17.71 7.04 -20.64
CA GLY A 220 -18.04 5.86 -21.44
C GLY A 220 -17.41 4.56 -20.88
N ARG A 221 -18.15 3.45 -20.98
CA ARG A 221 -17.76 2.10 -20.49
C ARG A 221 -16.41 1.54 -21.05
N GLN A 222 -15.79 2.20 -22.04
CA GLN A 222 -14.56 1.73 -22.70
C GLN A 222 -13.46 2.79 -22.85
N GLN A 223 -13.59 3.98 -22.25
CA GLN A 223 -12.53 4.99 -22.30
C GLN A 223 -11.71 4.97 -21.01
N LEU A 224 -10.81 3.99 -20.90
CA LEU A 224 -9.67 4.12 -20.00
C LEU A 224 -8.49 4.65 -20.81
N THR A 225 -8.11 5.90 -20.56
CA THR A 225 -6.87 6.48 -21.08
C THR A 225 -5.86 6.54 -19.94
N GLY A 226 -4.58 6.39 -20.26
CA GLY A 226 -3.54 6.50 -19.25
C GLY A 226 -2.19 6.85 -19.83
N PHE A 227 -1.32 7.33 -18.95
CA PHE A 227 0.08 7.61 -19.26
C PHE A 227 0.96 7.22 -18.08
N SER A 228 2.25 7.09 -18.32
CA SER A 228 3.26 7.01 -17.28
C SER A 228 4.24 8.17 -17.38
N VAL A 229 4.82 8.54 -16.25
CA VAL A 229 5.89 9.53 -16.15
C VAL A 229 7.02 8.93 -15.33
N GLU A 230 8.24 9.02 -15.86
CA GLU A 230 9.46 8.69 -15.12
C GLU A 230 10.11 9.98 -14.60
N GLY A 231 10.09 10.16 -13.28
CA GLY A 231 10.63 11.33 -12.61
C GLY A 231 10.37 11.32 -11.10
N PRO A 232 11.41 11.37 -10.25
CA PRO A 232 11.24 11.28 -8.79
C PRO A 232 10.47 12.46 -8.20
N VAL A 233 10.66 13.67 -8.75
CA VAL A 233 9.92 14.85 -8.29
C VAL A 233 8.43 14.76 -8.66
N PHE A 234 8.10 14.19 -9.82
CA PHE A 234 6.70 13.98 -10.22
C PHE A 234 6.03 12.96 -9.30
N LEU A 235 6.71 11.83 -9.05
CA LEU A 235 6.22 10.80 -8.14
C LEU A 235 6.00 11.33 -6.72
N ALA A 236 6.92 12.17 -6.22
CA ALA A 236 6.87 12.74 -4.88
C ALA A 236 5.54 13.47 -4.57
N TYR A 237 4.97 14.19 -5.54
CA TYR A 237 3.68 14.87 -5.36
C TYR A 237 2.54 13.87 -5.12
N PHE A 238 2.48 12.80 -5.92
CA PHE A 238 1.46 11.77 -5.76
C PHE A 238 1.70 10.90 -4.53
N ALA A 239 2.96 10.62 -4.19
CA ALA A 239 3.32 9.89 -2.99
C ALA A 239 2.90 10.65 -1.73
N SER A 240 3.13 11.97 -1.67
CA SER A 240 2.68 12.80 -0.53
C SER A 240 1.16 12.76 -0.33
N ILE A 241 0.38 12.84 -1.43
CA ILE A 241 -1.08 12.71 -1.37
C ILE A 241 -1.49 11.31 -0.89
N PHE A 242 -0.85 10.28 -1.44
CA PHE A 242 -1.09 8.89 -1.07
C PHE A 242 -0.79 8.65 0.42
N ASP A 243 0.39 9.04 0.91
CA ASP A 243 0.86 8.75 2.27
C ASP A 243 0.01 9.50 3.32
N ARG A 244 -0.41 10.74 3.01
CA ARG A 244 -1.36 11.50 3.83
C ARG A 244 -2.70 10.77 3.95
N ALA A 245 -3.26 10.32 2.82
CA ALA A 245 -4.51 9.57 2.83
C ALA A 245 -4.32 8.24 3.56
N TRP A 246 -3.30 7.47 3.20
CA TRP A 246 -2.95 6.17 3.77
C TRP A 246 -3.02 6.22 5.30
N GLY A 247 -2.29 7.16 5.90
CA GLY A 247 -2.25 7.38 7.34
C GLY A 247 -3.64 7.42 7.98
N ALA A 248 -4.57 8.20 7.43
CA ALA A 248 -5.91 8.41 8.00
C ALA A 248 -6.90 7.25 7.78
N LEU A 249 -6.66 6.39 6.80
CA LEU A 249 -7.61 5.32 6.41
C LEU A 249 -7.54 4.11 7.33
N ARG A 250 -8.65 3.36 7.38
CA ARG A 250 -8.75 2.08 8.09
C ARG A 250 -8.25 0.93 7.23
N THR A 251 -7.83 -0.17 7.86
CA THR A 251 -7.41 -1.37 7.12
C THR A 251 -8.59 -2.04 6.42
N LEU A 252 -8.30 -2.81 5.38
CA LEU A 252 -9.30 -3.66 4.72
C LEU A 252 -9.98 -4.60 5.73
N ASP A 253 -9.21 -5.21 6.64
CA ASP A 253 -9.73 -6.07 7.70
C ASP A 253 -10.76 -5.37 8.60
N GLU A 254 -10.41 -4.16 9.07
CA GLU A 254 -11.28 -3.35 9.92
C GLU A 254 -12.56 -2.94 9.18
N TYR A 255 -12.47 -2.71 7.87
CA TYR A 255 -13.61 -2.35 7.04
C TYR A 255 -14.57 -3.54 6.85
N VAL A 256 -14.07 -4.68 6.38
CA VAL A 256 -14.89 -5.88 6.09
C VAL A 256 -15.58 -6.39 7.37
N ALA A 257 -14.87 -6.38 8.50
CA ALA A 257 -15.43 -6.80 9.79
C ALA A 257 -16.61 -5.93 10.28
N ARG A 258 -16.71 -4.67 9.83
CA ARG A 258 -17.84 -3.77 10.17
C ARG A 258 -19.05 -3.98 9.29
N GLN A 259 -18.85 -4.38 8.04
CA GLN A 259 -19.94 -4.65 7.09
C GLN A 259 -20.60 -6.02 7.32
N SER A 260 -19.96 -6.88 8.12
CA SER A 260 -20.46 -8.21 8.50
C SER A 260 -21.23 -8.22 9.83
N ARG A 261 -21.48 -7.04 10.42
CA ARG A 261 -22.24 -6.85 11.67
C ARG A 261 -23.59 -6.24 11.38
#